data_AF-A0AAN8LGF1-F1
#
_entry.id   AF-A0AAN8LGF1-F1
#
_cell.length_a   1.000
_cell.length_b   1.000
_cell.length_c   1.000
_cell.angle_alpha   90.00
_cell.angle_beta   90.00
_cell.angle_gamma   90.00
#
_symmetry.space_group_name_H-M   'P 1'
#
loop_
_entity.id
_entity.type
_entity.pdbx_description
1 polymer ?
#
loop_
_entity_poly.entity_id
_entity_poly.type
_entity_poly.pdbx_seq_one_letter_code
_entity_poly.pdbx_strand_id
1 'polypeptide(L)'
;MEHTSCTEDRIHHALDMCLYGLGNSLPNTQPWNAGLCINRWSLEELVKRDPQNFIILLQQILRKTREVLEQCQDELVIPLALLFSSTLLQTPHFSPDSGVLQEACEVFHCFLSWPEPCCSTSRHLLSLIQQELRAPGISFQRLVREEQGLITTTNHSKTMTVLLMSPGEDVPPEFLSVSEQLSGVCHSQRDTSVTLIKHALQAALGTKYPLHILHNALQSKGAEDLEQLVTAVTEALEKAASTRDPDTARESLLQSLNGLVESIGIPPTDCNTGPGNVHTLMLPLAKCHMYSWDKDNFGN
;
A
#
# COMPACT_ATOMS: atom_id res chain seq x y z
N MET A 1 -30.60 8.34 12.66
CA MET A 1 -29.41 9.21 12.74
C MET A 1 -28.31 8.33 13.28
N GLU A 2 -27.47 7.80 12.39
CA GLU A 2 -26.30 7.03 12.79
C GLU A 2 -25.28 8.01 13.35
N HIS A 3 -24.81 7.78 14.58
CA HIS A 3 -23.79 8.61 15.21
C HIS A 3 -22.43 8.27 14.59
N THR A 4 -22.04 8.97 13.52
CA THR A 4 -20.68 8.92 12.99
C THR A 4 -19.71 9.56 14.00
N SER A 5 -18.49 9.03 14.09
CA SER A 5 -17.47 9.63 14.94
C SER A 5 -16.89 10.88 14.29
N CYS A 6 -16.45 11.87 15.07
CA CYS A 6 -15.79 13.08 14.55
C CYS A 6 -14.61 12.77 13.60
N THR A 7 -13.92 11.64 13.81
CA THR A 7 -12.84 11.19 12.92
C THR A 7 -13.36 10.70 11.57
N GLU A 8 -14.45 9.94 11.56
CA GLU A 8 -15.09 9.46 10.34
C GLU A 8 -15.56 10.61 9.45
N ASP A 9 -16.23 11.61 10.03
CA ASP A 9 -16.69 12.80 9.29
C ASP A 9 -15.51 13.58 8.66
N ARG A 10 -14.38 13.68 9.38
CA ARG A 10 -13.17 14.34 8.89
C ARG A 10 -12.53 13.58 7.73
N ILE A 11 -12.49 12.25 7.82
CA ILE A 11 -11.97 11.39 6.74
C ILE A 11 -12.89 11.48 5.51
N HIS A 12 -14.21 11.43 5.73
CA HIS A 12 -15.20 11.58 4.66
C HIS A 12 -15.04 12.93 3.93
N HIS A 13 -14.97 14.03 4.68
CA HIS A 13 -14.75 15.36 4.09
C HIS A 13 -13.42 15.44 3.32
N ALA A 14 -12.32 14.93 3.88
CA ALA A 14 -11.03 14.92 3.19
C ALA A 14 -11.03 14.05 1.93
N LEU A 15 -11.78 12.94 1.91
CA LEU A 15 -12.00 12.11 0.73
C LEU A 15 -12.76 12.90 -0.34
N ASP A 16 -13.87 13.57 0.00
CA ASP A 16 -14.61 14.40 -0.95
C ASP A 16 -13.74 15.51 -1.54
N MET A 17 -12.89 16.14 -0.74
CA MET A 17 -11.93 17.13 -1.22
C MET A 17 -10.89 16.55 -2.18
N CYS A 18 -10.49 15.29 -2.03
CA CYS A 18 -9.61 14.60 -2.99
C CYS A 18 -10.30 14.36 -4.35
N LEU A 19 -11.62 14.18 -4.34
CA LEU A 19 -12.42 13.87 -5.53
C LEU A 19 -13.02 15.13 -6.18
N TYR A 20 -13.04 16.24 -5.45
CA TYR A 20 -13.66 17.48 -5.88
C TYR A 20 -13.03 17.99 -7.18
N GLY A 21 -13.89 18.23 -8.18
CA GLY A 21 -13.48 18.74 -9.48
C GLY A 21 -13.01 17.68 -10.49
N LEU A 22 -12.89 16.41 -10.10
CA LEU A 22 -12.52 15.32 -11.04
C LEU A 22 -13.68 14.86 -11.92
N GLY A 23 -14.92 14.95 -11.43
CA GLY A 23 -16.15 14.55 -12.17
C GLY A 23 -16.82 15.70 -12.95
N ASN A 24 -16.18 16.87 -13.02
CA ASN A 24 -16.67 17.94 -13.88
C ASN A 24 -15.82 17.93 -15.14
N SER A 25 -16.44 17.65 -16.29
CA SER A 25 -15.91 17.87 -17.63
C SER A 25 -15.66 19.36 -17.90
N LEU A 26 -14.84 20.01 -17.07
CA LEU A 26 -14.31 21.32 -17.38
C LEU A 26 -13.32 21.14 -18.55
N PRO A 27 -13.40 21.96 -19.60
CA PRO A 27 -12.43 21.93 -20.68
C PRO A 27 -11.02 22.02 -20.08
N ASN A 28 -10.13 21.17 -20.59
CA ASN A 28 -8.72 20.86 -20.28
C ASN A 28 -7.78 22.07 -20.03
N THR A 29 -8.20 23.04 -19.22
CA THR A 29 -7.61 24.37 -19.08
C THR A 29 -7.24 24.71 -17.64
N GLN A 30 -7.58 23.86 -16.67
CA GLN A 30 -7.00 23.96 -15.34
C GLN A 30 -5.94 22.88 -15.20
N PRO A 31 -4.64 23.24 -15.18
CA PRO A 31 -3.59 22.28 -14.85
C PRO A 31 -3.90 21.68 -13.48
N TRP A 32 -3.49 20.41 -13.26
CA TRP A 32 -3.55 19.75 -11.96
C TRP A 32 -3.23 20.76 -10.86
N ASN A 33 -4.26 21.18 -10.12
CA ASN A 33 -4.05 22.21 -9.14
C ASN A 33 -3.24 21.59 -8.01
N ALA A 34 -2.30 22.36 -7.44
CA ALA A 34 -1.61 21.96 -6.22
C ALA A 34 -2.62 21.54 -5.12
N GLY A 35 -3.86 22.04 -5.19
CA GLY A 35 -4.99 21.64 -4.35
C GLY A 35 -5.25 20.13 -4.30
N LEU A 36 -5.30 19.42 -5.44
CA LEU A 36 -5.54 17.97 -5.44
C LEU A 36 -4.41 17.21 -4.75
N CYS A 37 -3.15 17.59 -5.00
CA CYS A 37 -1.99 17.01 -4.33
C CYS A 37 -2.00 17.29 -2.82
N ILE A 38 -2.34 18.53 -2.42
CA ILE A 38 -2.45 18.93 -1.01
C ILE A 38 -3.60 18.19 -0.32
N ASN A 39 -4.74 18.01 -0.97
CA ASN A 39 -5.88 17.28 -0.42
C ASN A 39 -5.51 15.82 -0.20
N ARG A 40 -4.86 15.20 -1.19
CA ARG A 40 -4.37 13.81 -1.08
C ARG A 40 -3.36 13.66 0.06
N TRP A 41 -2.37 14.54 0.14
CA TRP A 41 -1.39 14.54 1.23
C TRP A 41 -2.07 14.74 2.59
N SER A 42 -3.01 15.69 2.69
CA SER A 42 -3.74 15.95 3.94
C SER A 42 -4.56 14.75 4.42
N LEU A 43 -5.16 14.01 3.48
CA LEU A 43 -5.87 12.76 3.77
C LEU A 43 -4.89 11.70 4.30
N GLU A 44 -3.73 11.53 3.68
CA GLU A 44 -2.69 10.61 4.12
C GLU A 44 -2.15 10.96 5.52
N GLU A 45 -1.88 12.25 5.77
CA GLU A 45 -1.46 12.76 7.08
C GLU A 45 -2.52 12.59 8.17
N LEU A 46 -3.81 12.62 7.80
CA LEU A 46 -4.90 12.35 8.72
C LEU A 46 -4.97 10.86 9.08
N VAL A 47 -4.87 10.00 8.06
CA VAL A 47 -5.04 8.56 8.21
C VAL A 47 -3.85 7.91 8.92
N LYS A 48 -2.61 8.30 8.62
CA LYS A 48 -1.41 7.69 9.23
C LYS A 48 -1.26 7.89 10.75
N ARG A 49 -2.09 8.74 11.36
CA ARG A 49 -2.07 9.02 12.81
C ARG A 49 -2.58 7.85 13.65
N ASP A 50 -3.51 7.08 13.08
CA ASP A 50 -4.11 5.92 13.74
C ASP A 50 -4.32 4.81 12.69
N PRO A 51 -3.74 3.62 12.87
CA PRO A 51 -3.94 2.47 11.98
C PRO A 51 -5.41 2.19 11.65
N GLN A 52 -6.34 2.42 12.59
CA GLN A 52 -7.76 2.18 12.37
C GLN A 52 -8.35 3.12 11.32
N ASN A 53 -7.77 4.31 11.12
CA ASN A 53 -8.23 5.26 10.12
C ASN A 53 -8.10 4.72 8.70
N PHE A 54 -7.19 3.78 8.43
CA PHE A 54 -7.08 3.16 7.11
C PHE A 54 -8.33 2.35 6.78
N ILE A 55 -8.85 1.59 7.75
CA ILE A 55 -10.09 0.81 7.59
C ILE A 55 -11.28 1.75 7.40
N ILE A 56 -11.35 2.84 8.19
CA ILE A 56 -12.40 3.86 8.04
C ILE A 56 -12.34 4.48 6.64
N LEU A 57 -11.15 4.84 6.15
CA LEU A 57 -10.99 5.40 4.81
C LEU A 57 -11.43 4.40 3.73
N LEU A 58 -11.05 3.12 3.82
CA LEU A 58 -11.51 2.11 2.86
C LEU A 58 -13.03 1.99 2.83
N GLN A 59 -13.68 1.99 3.99
CA GLN A 59 -15.14 1.98 4.08
C GLN A 59 -15.77 3.23 3.47
N GLN A 60 -15.20 4.42 3.69
CA GLN A 60 -15.67 5.66 3.07
C GLN A 60 -15.48 5.65 1.55
N ILE A 61 -14.36 5.12 1.05
CA ILE A 61 -14.12 4.92 -0.38
C ILE A 61 -15.20 4.00 -0.95
N LEU A 62 -15.50 2.87 -0.31
CA LEU A 62 -16.55 1.95 -0.78
C LEU A 62 -17.95 2.60 -0.77
N ARG A 63 -18.29 3.36 0.28
CA ARG A 63 -19.53 4.14 0.34
C ARG A 63 -19.62 5.09 -0.86
N LYS A 64 -18.55 5.83 -1.14
CA LYS A 64 -18.48 6.76 -2.28
C LYS A 64 -18.56 6.03 -3.63
N THR A 65 -17.91 4.88 -3.75
CA THR A 65 -17.95 4.05 -4.96
C THR A 65 -19.37 3.54 -5.25
N ARG A 66 -20.17 3.23 -4.22
CA ARG A 66 -21.59 2.90 -4.42
C ARG A 66 -22.40 4.09 -4.93
N GLU A 67 -22.20 5.28 -4.37
CA GLU A 67 -22.84 6.50 -4.89
C GLU A 67 -22.51 6.71 -6.37
N VAL A 68 -21.24 6.50 -6.75
CA VAL A 68 -20.78 6.57 -8.14
C VAL A 68 -21.46 5.52 -9.03
N LEU A 69 -21.65 4.30 -8.53
CA LEU A 69 -22.35 3.24 -9.24
C LEU A 69 -23.83 3.60 -9.46
N GLU A 70 -24.50 4.15 -8.45
CA GLU A 70 -25.91 4.58 -8.51
C GLU A 70 -26.11 5.79 -9.43
N GLN A 71 -25.14 6.71 -9.46
CA GLN A 71 -25.19 7.96 -10.21
C GLN A 71 -24.57 7.85 -11.62
N CYS A 72 -24.01 6.69 -11.97
CA CYS A 72 -23.33 6.45 -13.25
C CYS A 72 -22.16 7.42 -13.54
N GLN A 73 -21.33 7.74 -12.53
CA GLN A 73 -20.20 8.69 -12.66
C GLN A 73 -18.87 7.99 -12.99
N ASP A 74 -18.65 7.64 -14.26
CA ASP A 74 -17.47 6.90 -14.72
C ASP A 74 -16.14 7.63 -14.46
N GLU A 75 -16.14 8.96 -14.48
CA GLU A 75 -14.98 9.81 -14.22
C GLU A 75 -14.34 9.57 -12.84
N LEU A 76 -15.13 9.14 -11.85
CA LEU A 76 -14.68 8.92 -10.47
C LEU A 76 -14.24 7.47 -10.19
N VAL A 77 -14.50 6.53 -11.10
CA VAL A 77 -14.16 5.11 -10.89
C VAL A 77 -12.65 4.91 -10.76
N ILE A 78 -11.85 5.52 -11.65
CA ILE A 78 -10.38 5.36 -11.60
C ILE A 78 -9.80 6.03 -10.35
N PRO A 79 -10.10 7.31 -10.03
CA PRO A 79 -9.62 7.93 -8.79
C PRO A 79 -9.94 7.11 -7.54
N LEU A 80 -11.17 6.59 -7.42
CA LEU A 80 -11.57 5.77 -6.29
C LEU A 80 -10.83 4.43 -6.24
N ALA A 81 -10.63 3.77 -7.39
CA ALA A 81 -9.86 2.53 -7.44
C ALA A 81 -8.38 2.74 -7.05
N LEU A 82 -7.76 3.85 -7.46
CA LEU A 82 -6.39 4.21 -7.09
C LEU A 82 -6.28 4.58 -5.60
N LEU A 83 -7.24 5.35 -5.07
CA LEU A 83 -7.32 5.66 -3.64
C LEU A 83 -7.50 4.38 -2.82
N PHE A 84 -8.37 3.47 -3.26
CA PHE A 84 -8.57 2.18 -2.60
C PHE A 84 -7.28 1.35 -2.61
N SER A 85 -6.64 1.19 -3.78
CA SER A 85 -5.40 0.42 -3.94
C SER A 85 -4.28 0.95 -3.04
N SER A 86 -4.08 2.27 -3.03
CA SER A 86 -3.04 2.90 -2.23
C SER A 86 -3.34 2.90 -0.73
N THR A 87 -4.61 2.98 -0.33
CA THR A 87 -5.00 2.85 1.08
C THR A 87 -4.85 1.40 1.55
N LEU A 88 -5.26 0.43 0.74
CA LEU A 88 -5.10 -1.01 0.98
C LEU A 88 -3.63 -1.37 1.18
N LEU A 89 -2.75 -0.89 0.29
CA LEU A 89 -1.31 -1.08 0.35
C LEU A 89 -0.68 -0.62 1.69
N GLN A 90 -1.19 0.48 2.25
CA GLN A 90 -0.69 1.05 3.51
C GLN A 90 -1.44 0.55 4.74
N THR A 91 -2.50 -0.27 4.56
CA THR A 91 -3.33 -0.72 5.67
C THR A 91 -2.55 -1.72 6.53
N PRO A 92 -2.31 -1.41 7.82
CA PRO A 92 -1.34 -2.18 8.60
C PRO A 92 -1.75 -3.63 8.92
N HIS A 93 -3.06 -3.90 9.03
CA HIS A 93 -3.63 -5.23 9.26
C HIS A 93 -5.13 -5.22 8.96
N PHE A 94 -5.64 -6.29 8.35
CA PHE A 94 -7.08 -6.55 8.24
C PHE A 94 -7.50 -7.65 9.20
N SER A 95 -8.46 -7.33 10.08
CA SER A 95 -9.18 -8.37 10.79
C SER A 95 -9.89 -9.28 9.78
N PRO A 96 -9.78 -10.61 9.90
CA PRO A 96 -10.52 -11.55 9.05
C PRO A 96 -12.03 -11.28 9.01
N ASP A 97 -12.58 -10.76 10.11
CA ASP A 97 -14.02 -10.50 10.29
C ASP A 97 -14.46 -9.13 9.77
N SER A 98 -13.54 -8.31 9.23
CA SER A 98 -13.86 -6.93 8.83
C SER A 98 -14.82 -6.82 7.64
N GLY A 99 -14.87 -7.83 6.77
CA GLY A 99 -15.74 -7.85 5.58
C GLY A 99 -15.40 -6.83 4.47
N VAL A 100 -14.53 -5.84 4.75
CA VAL A 100 -14.24 -4.71 3.85
C VAL A 100 -13.71 -5.16 2.49
N LEU A 101 -12.83 -6.17 2.45
CA LEU A 101 -12.26 -6.66 1.18
C LEU A 101 -13.26 -7.49 0.36
N GLN A 102 -14.13 -8.24 1.03
CA GLN A 102 -15.23 -8.95 0.38
C GLN A 102 -16.24 -7.97 -0.21
N GLU A 103 -16.64 -6.96 0.58
CA GLU A 103 -17.50 -5.87 0.14
C GLU A 103 -16.89 -5.12 -1.05
N ALA A 104 -15.58 -4.85 -1.01
CA ALA A 104 -14.87 -4.25 -2.13
C ALA A 104 -14.93 -5.11 -3.40
N CYS A 105 -14.80 -6.44 -3.27
CA CYS A 105 -14.94 -7.34 -4.41
C CYS A 105 -16.32 -7.21 -5.05
N GLU A 106 -17.38 -7.20 -4.24
CA GLU A 106 -18.76 -7.06 -4.73
C GLU A 106 -18.98 -5.74 -5.46
N VAL A 107 -18.56 -4.62 -4.86
CA VAL A 107 -18.74 -3.29 -5.42
C VAL A 107 -17.92 -3.12 -6.71
N PHE A 108 -16.63 -3.47 -6.70
CA PHE A 108 -15.78 -3.27 -7.88
C PHE A 108 -16.09 -4.25 -9.02
N HIS A 109 -16.69 -5.41 -8.73
CA HIS A 109 -17.16 -6.33 -9.76
C HIS A 109 -18.25 -5.71 -10.65
N CYS A 110 -19.08 -4.80 -10.13
CA CYS A 110 -20.11 -4.12 -10.90
C CYS A 110 -19.55 -3.29 -12.07
N PHE A 111 -18.32 -2.77 -11.94
CA PHE A 111 -17.69 -1.97 -13.00
C PHE A 111 -17.03 -2.83 -14.10
N LEU A 112 -17.02 -4.17 -13.99
CA LEU A 112 -16.48 -5.03 -15.05
C LEU A 112 -17.29 -4.97 -16.34
N SER A 113 -18.55 -4.55 -16.28
CA SER A 113 -19.44 -4.33 -17.43
C SER A 113 -19.38 -2.90 -17.99
N TRP A 114 -18.65 -2.00 -17.34
CA TRP A 114 -18.52 -0.59 -17.76
C TRP A 114 -17.48 -0.44 -18.88
N PRO A 115 -17.54 0.65 -19.67
CA PRO A 115 -16.56 0.90 -20.72
C PRO A 115 -15.12 1.05 -20.17
N GLU A 116 -14.15 0.87 -21.05
CA GLU A 116 -12.76 1.21 -20.72
C GLU A 116 -12.63 2.71 -20.42
N PRO A 117 -11.81 3.11 -19.43
CA PRO A 117 -10.87 2.29 -18.65
C PRO A 117 -11.45 1.72 -17.34
N CYS A 118 -12.75 1.87 -17.06
CA CYS A 118 -13.36 1.48 -15.79
C CYS A 118 -13.25 -0.04 -15.55
N CYS A 119 -13.54 -0.85 -16.58
CA CYS A 119 -13.51 -2.30 -16.43
C CYS A 119 -12.09 -2.87 -16.27
N SER A 120 -11.09 -2.38 -17.01
CA SER A 120 -9.70 -2.81 -16.82
C SER A 120 -9.13 -2.39 -15.47
N THR A 121 -9.41 -1.15 -15.03
CA THR A 121 -9.00 -0.65 -13.71
C THR A 121 -9.60 -1.49 -12.59
N SER A 122 -10.90 -1.76 -12.67
CA SER A 122 -11.60 -2.58 -11.67
C SER A 122 -11.11 -4.03 -11.68
N ARG A 123 -10.82 -4.60 -12.85
CA ARG A 123 -10.22 -5.94 -12.97
C ARG A 123 -8.85 -6.00 -12.29
N HIS A 124 -8.02 -4.98 -12.47
CA HIS A 124 -6.71 -4.90 -11.82
C HIS A 124 -6.85 -4.81 -10.31
N LEU A 125 -7.72 -3.93 -9.80
CA LEU A 125 -7.97 -3.80 -8.37
C LEU A 125 -8.55 -5.09 -7.76
N LEU A 126 -9.48 -5.76 -8.44
CA LEU A 126 -10.01 -7.05 -7.98
C LEU A 126 -8.92 -8.12 -7.88
N SER A 127 -7.98 -8.16 -8.83
CA SER A 127 -6.82 -9.05 -8.75
C SER A 127 -5.94 -8.73 -7.54
N LEU A 128 -5.73 -7.45 -7.23
CA LEU A 128 -4.98 -7.02 -6.06
C LEU A 128 -5.69 -7.44 -4.76
N ILE A 129 -6.99 -7.18 -4.65
CA ILE A 129 -7.80 -7.56 -3.48
C ILE A 129 -7.77 -9.09 -3.27
N GLN A 130 -7.88 -9.88 -4.33
CA GLN A 130 -7.80 -11.35 -4.24
C GLN A 130 -6.43 -11.84 -3.73
N GLN A 131 -5.34 -11.16 -4.10
CA GLN A 131 -4.01 -11.48 -3.59
C GLN A 131 -3.89 -11.12 -2.11
N GLU A 132 -4.39 -9.96 -1.69
CA GLU A 132 -4.38 -9.53 -0.28
C GLU A 132 -5.27 -10.40 0.61
N LEU A 133 -6.39 -10.90 0.09
CA LEU A 133 -7.24 -11.87 0.81
C LEU A 133 -6.48 -13.17 1.13
N ARG A 134 -5.67 -13.66 0.18
CA ARG A 134 -4.87 -14.89 0.31
C ARG A 134 -3.60 -14.68 1.13
N ALA A 135 -2.92 -13.56 0.91
CA ALA A 135 -1.62 -13.26 1.47
C ALA A 135 -1.56 -11.79 1.94
N PRO A 136 -2.08 -11.47 3.14
CA PRO A 136 -2.07 -10.10 3.65
C PRO A 136 -0.66 -9.49 3.67
N GLY A 137 -0.53 -8.32 3.04
CA GLY A 137 0.72 -7.58 2.91
C GLY A 137 1.59 -7.95 1.71
N ILE A 138 1.13 -8.83 0.81
CA ILE A 138 1.85 -9.21 -0.41
C ILE A 138 2.10 -8.00 -1.34
N SER A 139 1.14 -7.08 -1.48
CA SER A 139 1.29 -5.92 -2.36
C SER A 139 2.37 -4.98 -1.86
N PHE A 140 2.42 -4.73 -0.54
CA PHE A 140 3.49 -3.96 0.09
C PHE A 140 4.84 -4.63 -0.12
N GLN A 141 4.89 -5.95 0.13
CA GLN A 141 6.12 -6.73 0.03
C GLN A 141 6.70 -6.67 -1.39
N ARG A 142 5.87 -6.85 -2.42
CA ARG A 142 6.30 -6.77 -3.83
C ARG A 142 6.77 -5.37 -4.19
N LEU A 143 5.97 -4.34 -3.91
CA LEU A 143 6.30 -2.96 -4.26
C LEU A 143 7.64 -2.52 -3.66
N VAL A 144 7.77 -2.64 -2.34
CA VAL A 144 8.98 -2.17 -1.64
C VAL A 144 10.20 -2.97 -2.06
N ARG A 145 10.05 -4.28 -2.28
CA ARG A 145 11.15 -5.13 -2.75
C ARG A 145 11.62 -4.71 -4.14
N GLU A 146 10.69 -4.51 -5.07
CA GLU A 146 10.98 -4.14 -6.46
C GLU A 146 11.58 -2.74 -6.57
N GLU A 147 11.06 -1.76 -5.84
CA GLU A 147 11.55 -0.37 -5.85
C GLU A 147 12.91 -0.21 -5.17
N GLN A 148 13.15 -0.96 -4.09
CA GLN A 148 14.42 -0.92 -3.36
C GLN A 148 15.46 -1.89 -3.96
N GLY A 149 15.13 -2.62 -5.03
CA GLY A 149 16.04 -3.53 -5.73
C GLY A 149 16.49 -4.73 -4.89
N LEU A 150 15.65 -5.18 -3.96
CA LEU A 150 15.92 -6.34 -3.13
C LEU A 150 15.62 -7.63 -3.90
N ILE A 151 16.67 -8.29 -4.36
CA ILE A 151 16.54 -9.54 -5.11
C ILE A 151 16.51 -10.71 -4.12
N THR A 152 15.59 -11.65 -4.30
CA THR A 152 15.63 -12.96 -3.63
C THR A 152 15.99 -14.04 -4.64
N THR A 153 16.31 -15.25 -4.15
CA THR A 153 16.57 -16.43 -5.00
C THR A 153 15.43 -16.77 -5.94
N THR A 154 14.20 -16.37 -5.60
CA THR A 154 12.97 -16.71 -6.31
C THR A 154 12.35 -15.54 -7.06
N ASN A 155 12.78 -14.30 -6.81
CA ASN A 155 12.20 -13.09 -7.40
C ASN A 155 13.27 -12.06 -7.76
N HIS A 156 13.29 -11.67 -9.03
CA HIS A 156 14.29 -10.75 -9.61
C HIS A 156 13.66 -9.48 -10.23
N SER A 157 12.36 -9.27 -10.01
CA SER A 157 11.65 -8.08 -10.52
C SER A 157 12.23 -6.80 -9.90
N LYS A 158 12.30 -5.75 -10.72
CA LYS A 158 12.75 -4.42 -10.31
C LYS A 158 11.84 -3.36 -10.92
N THR A 159 11.44 -2.41 -10.09
CA THR A 159 10.63 -1.27 -10.48
C THR A 159 11.48 0.00 -10.30
N MET A 160 11.47 0.88 -11.29
CA MET A 160 12.28 2.10 -11.28
C MET A 160 11.39 3.30 -11.56
N THR A 161 11.41 4.27 -10.65
CA THR A 161 10.70 5.54 -10.81
C THR A 161 11.61 6.52 -11.54
N VAL A 162 11.14 7.04 -12.66
CA VAL A 162 11.88 7.99 -13.49
C VAL A 162 11.12 9.30 -13.60
N LEU A 163 11.80 10.41 -13.31
CA LEU A 163 11.35 11.76 -13.56
C LEU A 163 11.92 12.22 -14.90
N LEU A 164 11.04 12.29 -15.90
CA LEU A 164 11.35 12.79 -17.23
C LEU A 164 11.24 14.30 -17.24
N MET A 165 12.38 14.98 -17.39
CA MET A 165 12.47 16.43 -17.36
C MET A 165 12.46 17.00 -18.79
N SER A 166 11.65 18.03 -19.02
CA SER A 166 11.65 18.81 -20.26
C SER A 166 12.86 19.77 -20.27
N PRO A 167 13.73 19.74 -21.29
CA PRO A 167 14.98 20.53 -21.34
C PRO A 167 14.80 22.04 -21.52
N GLY A 168 13.55 22.54 -21.59
CA GLY A 168 13.24 23.95 -21.87
C GLY A 168 12.25 24.60 -20.92
N GLU A 169 11.82 23.93 -19.84
CA GLU A 169 10.95 24.54 -18.83
C GLU A 169 11.79 25.15 -17.70
N ASP A 170 11.38 26.32 -17.21
CA ASP A 170 11.87 26.95 -15.99
C ASP A 170 11.46 26.12 -14.77
N VAL A 171 12.04 24.93 -14.63
CA VAL A 171 11.83 24.07 -13.46
C VAL A 171 12.38 24.81 -12.24
N PRO A 172 11.57 25.07 -11.21
CA PRO A 172 12.02 25.80 -10.04
C PRO A 172 13.25 25.12 -9.40
N PRO A 173 14.26 25.89 -8.96
CA PRO A 173 15.46 25.31 -8.36
C PRO A 173 15.16 24.48 -7.11
N GLU A 174 14.07 24.80 -6.39
CA GLU A 174 13.59 24.02 -5.26
C GLU A 174 13.15 22.61 -5.68
N PHE A 175 12.48 22.47 -6.83
CA PHE A 175 12.06 21.18 -7.36
C PHE A 175 13.26 20.33 -7.77
N LEU A 176 14.26 20.93 -8.44
CA LEU A 176 15.51 20.25 -8.80
C LEU A 176 16.25 19.77 -7.54
N SER A 177 16.33 20.61 -6.51
CA SER A 177 16.97 20.23 -5.24
C SER A 177 16.27 19.06 -4.56
N VAL A 178 14.93 19.05 -4.51
CA VAL A 178 14.16 17.91 -3.97
C VAL A 178 14.37 16.66 -4.82
N SER A 179 14.39 16.79 -6.14
CA SER A 179 14.57 15.67 -7.05
C SER A 179 15.99 15.06 -6.94
N GLU A 180 17.03 15.89 -6.80
CA GLU A 180 18.39 15.42 -6.49
C GLU A 180 18.43 14.69 -5.15
N GLN A 181 17.78 15.22 -4.11
CA GLN A 181 17.67 14.55 -2.82
C GLN A 181 17.00 13.18 -2.97
N LEU A 182 15.88 13.09 -3.69
CA LEU A 182 15.16 11.83 -3.96
C LEU A 182 16.02 10.82 -4.73
N SER A 183 16.86 11.28 -5.65
CA SER A 183 17.81 10.41 -6.37
C SER A 183 18.94 9.87 -5.48
N GLY A 184 19.31 10.64 -4.46
CA GLY A 184 20.32 10.31 -3.46
C GLY A 184 19.78 9.55 -2.25
N VAL A 185 18.46 9.33 -2.13
CA VAL A 185 17.90 8.53 -1.03
C VAL A 185 18.42 7.11 -1.14
N CYS A 186 19.26 6.74 -0.18
CA CYS A 186 19.77 5.39 -0.01
C CYS A 186 19.21 4.85 1.30
N HIS A 187 18.14 4.04 1.22
CA HIS A 187 17.69 3.30 2.38
C HIS A 187 18.74 2.25 2.74
N SER A 188 19.01 2.09 4.03
CA SER A 188 19.88 0.99 4.43
C SER A 188 19.18 -0.32 4.08
N GLN A 189 19.87 -1.21 3.38
CA GLN A 189 19.31 -2.51 2.97
C GLN A 189 18.78 -3.27 4.19
N ARG A 190 19.45 -3.10 5.34
CA ARG A 190 19.03 -3.63 6.63
C ARG A 190 17.68 -3.08 7.08
N ASP A 191 17.47 -1.76 7.08
CA ASP A 191 16.22 -1.16 7.53
C ASP A 191 15.06 -1.54 6.61
N THR A 192 15.29 -1.64 5.31
CA THR A 192 14.29 -2.15 4.36
C THR A 192 13.93 -3.61 4.68
N SER A 193 14.92 -4.48 4.87
CA SER A 193 14.69 -5.89 5.25
C SER A 193 13.93 -6.03 6.57
N VAL A 194 14.31 -5.25 7.59
CA VAL A 194 13.60 -5.21 8.88
C VAL A 194 12.15 -4.73 8.68
N THR A 195 11.93 -3.72 7.84
CA THR A 195 10.60 -3.17 7.54
C THR A 195 9.72 -4.19 6.83
N LEU A 196 10.25 -4.89 5.82
CA LEU A 196 9.54 -5.95 5.09
C LEU A 196 9.09 -7.08 6.02
N ILE A 197 10.00 -7.58 6.88
CA ILE A 197 9.66 -8.65 7.83
C ILE A 197 8.61 -8.17 8.83
N LYS A 198 8.78 -6.96 9.40
CA LYS A 198 7.79 -6.37 10.31
C LYS A 198 6.42 -6.21 9.66
N HIS A 199 6.40 -5.73 8.42
CA HIS A 199 5.16 -5.52 7.68
C HIS A 199 4.44 -6.83 7.42
N ALA A 200 5.13 -7.84 6.87
CA ALA A 200 4.54 -9.14 6.58
C ALA A 200 3.97 -9.81 7.85
N LEU A 201 4.72 -9.78 8.95
CA LEU A 201 4.27 -10.34 10.22
C LEU A 201 3.06 -9.58 10.77
N GLN A 202 3.06 -8.25 10.75
CA GLN A 202 1.94 -7.46 11.23
C GLN A 202 0.69 -7.61 10.35
N ALA A 203 0.85 -7.60 9.02
CA ALA A 203 -0.27 -7.70 8.09
C ALA A 203 -1.01 -9.03 8.27
N ALA A 204 -0.29 -10.13 8.45
CA ALA A 204 -0.89 -11.46 8.61
C ALA A 204 -1.30 -11.80 10.05
N LEU A 205 -0.45 -11.49 11.05
CA LEU A 205 -0.63 -11.93 12.45
C LEU A 205 -1.19 -10.82 13.36
N GLY A 206 -1.39 -9.62 12.82
CA GLY A 206 -1.92 -8.48 13.56
C GLY A 206 -1.05 -8.10 14.75
N THR A 207 -1.65 -8.11 15.92
CA THR A 207 -1.07 -7.59 17.17
C THR A 207 -0.42 -8.68 18.02
N LYS A 208 -0.35 -9.92 17.51
CA LYS A 208 0.17 -11.10 18.24
C LYS A 208 1.61 -10.92 18.73
N TYR A 209 2.43 -10.19 17.97
CA TYR A 209 3.83 -9.92 18.30
C TYR A 209 4.10 -8.40 18.30
N PRO A 210 4.56 -7.80 19.40
CA PRO A 210 4.77 -6.36 19.48
C PRO A 210 5.92 -5.94 18.56
N LEU A 211 5.65 -4.98 17.68
CA LEU A 211 6.62 -4.55 16.65
C LEU A 211 7.96 -4.06 17.21
N HIS A 212 8.00 -3.50 18.42
CA HIS A 212 9.25 -3.03 19.03
C HIS A 212 10.16 -4.19 19.46
N ILE A 213 9.57 -5.28 19.99
CA ILE A 213 10.32 -6.50 20.35
C ILE A 213 10.87 -7.14 19.08
N LEU A 214 10.02 -7.26 18.05
CA LEU A 214 10.42 -7.77 16.74
C LEU A 214 11.53 -6.93 16.12
N HIS A 215 11.42 -5.61 16.18
CA HIS A 215 12.46 -4.72 15.68
C HIS A 215 13.80 -4.95 16.38
N ASN A 216 13.83 -4.99 17.72
CA ASN A 216 15.06 -5.20 18.47
C ASN A 216 15.70 -6.57 18.17
N ALA A 217 14.88 -7.63 18.08
CA ALA A 217 15.36 -8.96 17.73
C ALA A 217 15.98 -8.99 16.32
N LEU A 218 15.30 -8.41 15.32
CA LEU A 218 15.81 -8.33 13.95
C LEU A 218 17.07 -7.45 13.85
N GLN A 219 17.15 -6.37 14.61
CA GLN A 219 18.33 -5.50 14.65
C GLN A 219 19.55 -6.15 15.30
N SER A 220 19.38 -7.26 16.03
CA SER A 220 20.51 -8.05 16.55
C SER A 220 21.02 -9.14 15.60
N LYS A 221 20.28 -9.46 14.53
CA LYS A 221 20.62 -10.54 13.58
C LYS A 221 21.76 -10.14 12.63
N GLY A 222 22.54 -11.13 12.18
CA GLY A 222 23.52 -10.94 11.11
C GLY A 222 22.88 -10.55 9.78
N ALA A 223 23.68 -10.04 8.84
CA ALA A 223 23.19 -9.68 7.51
C ALA A 223 22.64 -10.90 6.74
N GLU A 224 23.36 -12.03 6.80
CA GLU A 224 22.97 -13.29 6.15
C GLU A 224 21.67 -13.85 6.73
N ASP A 225 21.53 -13.87 8.06
CA ASP A 225 20.29 -14.31 8.73
C ASP A 225 19.09 -13.44 8.30
N LEU A 226 19.30 -12.13 8.19
CA LEU A 226 18.23 -11.20 7.82
C LEU A 226 17.80 -11.39 6.36
N GLU A 227 18.75 -11.65 5.45
CA GLU A 227 18.48 -11.98 4.05
C GLU A 227 17.71 -13.30 3.91
N GLN A 228 18.09 -14.32 4.69
CA GLN A 228 17.36 -15.59 4.74
C GLN A 228 15.93 -15.40 5.26
N LEU A 229 15.73 -14.58 6.30
CA LEU A 229 14.41 -14.25 6.81
C LEU A 229 13.55 -13.51 5.77
N VAL A 230 14.10 -12.51 5.07
CA VAL A 230 13.38 -11.81 3.99
C VAL A 230 12.99 -12.79 2.87
N THR A 231 13.89 -13.70 2.50
CA THR A 231 13.63 -14.72 1.49
C THR A 231 12.50 -15.64 1.93
N ALA A 232 12.56 -16.18 3.16
CA ALA A 232 11.54 -17.09 3.68
C ALA A 232 10.16 -16.41 3.82
N VAL A 233 10.11 -15.16 4.31
CA VAL A 233 8.87 -14.38 4.38
C VAL A 233 8.30 -14.14 2.98
N THR A 234 9.16 -13.78 2.03
CA THR A 234 8.75 -13.54 0.63
C THR A 234 8.18 -14.82 0.01
N GLU A 235 8.85 -15.95 0.17
CA GLU A 235 8.39 -17.24 -0.35
C GLU A 235 7.05 -17.66 0.27
N ALA A 236 6.86 -17.46 1.58
CA ALA A 236 5.61 -17.75 2.25
C ALA A 236 4.44 -16.92 1.68
N LEU A 237 4.65 -15.62 1.49
CA LEU A 237 3.66 -14.71 0.90
C LEU A 237 3.36 -15.06 -0.56
N GLU A 238 4.38 -15.30 -1.39
CA GLU A 238 4.21 -15.65 -2.81
C GLU A 238 3.51 -17.00 -3.00
N LYS A 239 3.83 -17.99 -2.16
CA LYS A 239 3.14 -19.30 -2.13
C LYS A 239 1.67 -19.14 -1.76
N ALA A 240 1.36 -18.35 -0.74
CA ALA A 240 -0.02 -18.08 -0.32
C ALA A 240 -0.78 -17.33 -1.42
N ALA A 241 -0.20 -16.29 -2.03
CA ALA A 241 -0.82 -15.53 -3.11
C ALA A 241 -1.16 -16.39 -4.34
N SER A 242 -0.33 -17.42 -4.62
CA SER A 242 -0.51 -18.36 -5.72
C SER A 242 -1.49 -19.50 -5.40
N THR A 243 -1.86 -19.69 -4.13
CA THR A 243 -2.81 -20.72 -3.69
C THR A 243 -4.23 -20.30 -4.05
N ARG A 244 -5.00 -21.20 -4.68
CA ARG A 244 -6.33 -20.86 -5.22
C ARG A 244 -7.35 -20.53 -4.14
N ASP A 245 -7.38 -21.35 -3.08
CA ASP A 245 -8.32 -21.24 -1.97
C ASP A 245 -7.83 -20.23 -0.92
N PRO A 246 -8.57 -19.14 -0.64
CA PRO A 246 -8.13 -18.11 0.31
C PRO A 246 -7.94 -18.62 1.73
N ASP A 247 -8.81 -19.50 2.23
CA ASP A 247 -8.75 -19.98 3.61
C ASP A 247 -7.51 -20.86 3.82
N THR A 248 -7.29 -21.83 2.93
CA THR A 248 -6.10 -22.68 2.93
C THR A 248 -4.82 -21.85 2.75
N ALA A 249 -4.85 -20.84 1.86
CA ALA A 249 -3.72 -19.94 1.64
C ALA A 249 -3.34 -19.20 2.93
N ARG A 250 -4.33 -18.61 3.62
CA ARG A 250 -4.11 -17.88 4.87
C ARG A 250 -3.61 -18.80 5.98
N GLU A 251 -4.21 -19.97 6.15
CA GLU A 251 -3.79 -20.92 7.20
C GLU A 251 -2.32 -21.34 7.00
N SER A 252 -1.94 -21.70 5.77
CA SER A 252 -0.55 -22.04 5.43
C SER A 252 0.40 -20.86 5.64
N LEU A 253 -0.03 -19.63 5.34
CA LEU A 253 0.79 -18.43 5.56
C LEU A 253 1.01 -18.21 7.05
N LEU A 254 -0.07 -18.23 7.85
CA LEU A 254 -0.02 -18.04 9.29
C LEU A 254 0.89 -19.09 9.96
N GLN A 255 0.78 -20.36 9.57
CA GLN A 255 1.66 -21.41 10.08
C GLN A 255 3.13 -21.10 9.75
N SER A 256 3.42 -20.72 8.50
CA SER A 256 4.79 -20.44 8.05
C SER A 256 5.39 -19.24 8.79
N LEU A 257 4.62 -18.15 8.92
CA LEU A 257 5.06 -16.94 9.61
C LEU A 257 5.23 -17.16 11.12
N ASN A 258 4.37 -17.95 11.77
CA ASN A 258 4.57 -18.29 13.19
C ASN A 258 5.88 -19.08 13.39
N GLY A 259 6.18 -20.05 12.54
CA GLY A 259 7.45 -20.79 12.59
C GLY A 259 8.68 -19.89 12.38
N LEU A 260 8.57 -18.85 11.56
CA LEU A 260 9.63 -17.85 11.40
C LEU A 260 9.80 -16.96 12.64
N VAL A 261 8.72 -16.59 13.32
CA VAL A 261 8.83 -15.82 14.57
C VAL A 261 9.48 -16.65 15.68
N GLU A 262 9.15 -17.94 15.75
CA GLU A 262 9.79 -18.89 16.67
C GLU A 262 11.30 -19.00 16.40
N SER A 263 11.73 -19.02 15.13
CA SER A 263 13.16 -19.06 14.76
C SER A 263 13.89 -17.74 15.06
N ILE A 264 13.18 -16.62 15.08
CA ILE A 264 13.70 -15.33 15.55
C ILE A 264 13.90 -15.34 17.08
N GLY A 265 13.18 -16.20 17.81
CA GLY A 265 13.29 -16.37 19.26
C GLY A 265 12.40 -15.41 20.07
N ILE A 266 11.29 -14.96 19.49
CA ILE A 266 10.36 -14.03 20.14
C ILE A 266 9.20 -14.84 20.76
N PRO A 267 8.95 -14.74 22.07
CA PRO A 267 7.80 -15.39 22.67
C PRO A 267 6.49 -14.71 22.20
N PRO A 268 5.40 -15.47 22.00
CA PRO A 268 4.09 -14.88 21.77
C PRO A 268 3.68 -14.06 23.01
N THR A 269 3.04 -12.91 22.78
CA THR A 269 2.53 -12.10 23.88
C THR A 269 1.41 -12.85 24.58
N ASP A 270 1.44 -12.93 25.92
CA ASP A 270 0.32 -13.43 26.69
C ASP A 270 -0.92 -12.59 26.39
N CYS A 271 -2.06 -13.25 26.18
CA CYS A 271 -3.37 -12.65 25.86
C CYS A 271 -3.86 -11.59 26.88
N ASN A 272 -3.16 -11.44 28.02
CA ASN A 272 -3.47 -10.51 29.12
C ASN A 272 -2.71 -9.18 29.04
N THR A 273 -1.76 -9.03 28.13
CA THR A 273 -1.20 -7.72 27.80
C THR A 273 -2.20 -7.07 26.86
N GLY A 274 -2.78 -5.92 27.24
CA GLY A 274 -3.86 -5.26 26.48
C GLY A 274 -3.54 -5.17 24.97
N PRO A 275 -4.56 -5.03 24.10
CA PRO A 275 -4.40 -5.18 22.65
C PRO A 275 -3.21 -4.36 22.19
N GLY A 276 -2.13 -5.03 21.77
CA GLY A 276 -1.01 -4.33 21.18
C GLY A 276 -1.54 -3.49 20.03
N ASN A 277 -1.16 -2.22 19.92
CA ASN A 277 -1.62 -1.43 18.79
C ASN A 277 -0.86 -1.86 17.55
N VAL A 278 -1.58 -2.04 16.45
CA VAL A 278 -0.98 -2.11 15.11
C VAL A 278 -0.23 -0.78 14.88
N HIS A 279 0.83 -0.75 14.08
CA HIS A 279 1.51 0.50 13.73
C HIS A 279 1.51 0.71 12.23
N THR A 280 1.31 1.95 11.79
CA THR A 280 1.48 2.33 10.40
C THR A 280 2.97 2.29 10.06
N LEU A 281 3.34 1.34 9.20
CA LEU A 281 4.67 1.27 8.62
C LEU A 281 4.64 2.05 7.31
N MET A 282 5.37 3.16 7.27
CA MET A 282 5.43 4.00 6.08
C MET A 282 6.11 3.27 4.92
N LEU A 283 5.61 3.50 3.71
CA LEU A 283 6.32 3.08 2.50
C LEU A 283 7.68 3.79 2.44
N PRO A 284 8.79 3.05 2.24
CA PRO A 284 10.07 3.65 1.91
C PRO A 284 9.93 4.51 0.66
N LEU A 285 10.67 5.62 0.59
CA LEU A 285 10.64 6.47 -0.59
C LEU A 285 11.19 5.68 -1.80
N ALA A 286 10.45 5.69 -2.90
CA ALA A 286 10.93 5.13 -4.15
C ALA A 286 12.19 5.88 -4.60
N LYS A 287 13.19 5.15 -5.10
CA LYS A 287 14.36 5.79 -5.69
C LYS A 287 13.97 6.44 -7.01
N CYS A 288 14.11 7.76 -7.09
CA CYS A 288 13.76 8.52 -8.28
C CYS A 288 14.99 8.81 -9.13
N HIS A 289 14.95 8.43 -10.40
CA HIS A 289 16.00 8.76 -11.36
C HIS A 289 15.58 9.92 -12.24
N MET A 290 16.43 10.94 -12.34
CA MET A 290 16.19 12.08 -13.23
C MET A 290 16.82 11.81 -14.58
N TYR A 291 16.04 11.97 -15.64
CA TYR A 291 16.54 11.86 -17.02
C TYR A 291 16.03 13.03 -17.85
N SER A 292 16.91 13.56 -18.70
CA SER A 292 16.54 14.59 -19.67
C SER A 292 16.03 13.90 -20.92
N TRP A 293 14.79 14.16 -21.30
CA TRP A 293 14.12 13.46 -22.41
C TRP A 293 14.88 13.59 -23.75
N ASP A 294 15.65 14.66 -23.95
CA ASP A 294 16.43 14.97 -25.15
C ASP A 294 17.84 14.37 -25.18
N LYS A 295 18.37 13.91 -24.05
CA LYS A 295 19.79 13.49 -23.93
C LYS A 295 19.97 12.02 -23.57
N ASP A 296 19.00 11.44 -22.87
CA ASP A 296 19.18 10.12 -22.29
C ASP A 296 18.36 9.06 -23.04
N ASN A 297 19.05 8.18 -23.77
CA ASN A 297 18.44 6.99 -24.33
C ASN A 297 18.34 5.93 -23.24
N PHE A 298 17.14 5.37 -23.02
CA PHE A 298 16.86 4.26 -22.08
C PHE A 298 17.52 2.91 -22.45
N GLY A 299 18.59 2.93 -23.24
CA GLY A 299 19.34 1.75 -23.67
C GLY A 299 20.71 1.67 -23.01
N ASN A 300 20.76 1.18 -21.78
CA ASN A 300 21.91 0.47 -21.20
C ASN A 300 21.44 -0.41 -20.05
#